data_AF-A0A929HIU1-F1
#
_entry.id   AF-A0A929HIU1-F1
#
_cell.length_a   1.000
_cell.length_b   1.000
_cell.length_c   1.000
_cell.angle_alpha   90.00
_cell.angle_beta   90.00
_cell.angle_gamma   90.00
#
_symmetry.space_group_name_H-M   'P 1'
#
loop_
_entity.id
_entity.type
_entity.pdbx_description
1 polymer ?
#
loop_
_entity_poly.entity_id
_entity_poly.type
_entity_poly.pdbx_seq_one_letter_code
_entity_poly.pdbx_strand_id
1 'polypeptide(L)'
;AGVPIGRVSSIVVDPESFEAMVTMTIEERFNEIPLDSDAGIYTSGLLGEKYIGISNGGAPDYLEEGSEIRLTQSSLVLEKLISQFLFSQKSDE
;
A
#
# COMPACT_ATOMS: atom_id res chain seq x y z
N ALA A 1 1.25 -6.71 -11.21
CA ALA A 1 2.55 -6.75 -11.90
C ALA A 1 3.60 -6.14 -10.97
N GLY A 2 4.78 -6.74 -10.84
CA GLY A 2 5.83 -6.33 -9.88
C GLY A 2 6.89 -5.40 -10.48
N VAL A 3 6.48 -4.45 -11.33
CA VAL A 3 7.40 -3.52 -11.99
C VAL A 3 7.60 -2.30 -11.08
N PRO A 4 8.85 -1.94 -10.71
CA PRO A 4 9.08 -0.72 -9.96
C PRO A 4 8.79 0.49 -10.83
N ILE A 5 7.95 1.39 -10.33
CA ILE A 5 7.56 2.63 -11.03
C ILE A 5 8.02 3.90 -10.30
N GLY A 6 8.61 3.75 -9.12
CA GLY A 6 8.93 4.85 -8.23
C GLY A 6 9.60 4.40 -6.94
N ARG A 7 9.70 5.31 -5.98
CA ARG A 7 10.30 5.07 -4.66
C ARG A 7 9.62 5.90 -3.58
N VAL A 8 9.67 5.43 -2.33
CA VAL A 8 9.30 6.23 -1.16
C VAL A 8 10.37 7.30 -0.93
N SER A 9 9.96 8.56 -0.79
CA SER A 9 10.84 9.70 -0.56
C SER A 9 10.83 10.15 0.91
N SER A 10 9.70 10.04 1.61
CA SER A 10 9.61 10.33 3.04
C SER A 10 8.47 9.58 3.72
N ILE A 11 8.65 9.33 5.02
CA ILE A 11 7.63 8.80 5.91
C ILE A 11 7.62 9.71 7.14
N VAL A 12 6.47 10.31 7.44
CA VAL A 12 6.27 11.17 8.61
C VAL A 12 4.98 10.79 9.30
N VAL A 13 4.83 11.18 10.56
CA VAL A 13 3.56 11.05 11.28
C VAL A 13 2.91 12.43 11.27
N ASP A 14 1.67 12.50 10.79
CA ASP A 14 0.89 13.72 10.87
C ASP A 14 0.55 14.00 12.35
N PRO A 15 0.89 15.18 12.89
CA PRO A 15 0.72 15.47 14.32
C PRO A 15 -0.73 15.69 14.74
N GLU A 16 -1.64 15.91 13.80
CA GLU A 16 -3.06 16.15 14.07
C GLU A 16 -3.86 14.84 14.01
N SER A 17 -3.68 14.04 12.95
CA SER A 17 -4.38 12.77 12.77
C SER A 17 -3.66 11.58 13.43
N PHE A 18 -2.37 11.71 13.73
CA PHE A 18 -1.48 10.62 14.14
C PHE A 18 -1.36 9.48 13.12
N GLU A 19 -1.71 9.74 11.86
CA GLU A 19 -1.55 8.79 10.77
C GLU A 19 -0.16 8.89 10.14
N ALA A 20 0.34 7.77 9.63
CA ALA A 20 1.58 7.76 8.88
C ALA A 20 1.35 8.29 7.47
N MET A 21 1.97 9.41 7.13
CA MET A 21 1.96 9.99 5.79
C MET A 21 3.21 9.54 5.03
N VAL A 22 2.99 8.90 3.88
CA VAL A 22 4.06 8.41 3.00
C VAL A 22 4.08 9.23 1.73
N THR A 23 5.19 9.88 1.45
CA THR A 23 5.42 10.58 0.18
C THR A 23 6.21 9.67 -0.75
N MET A 24 5.79 9.62 -2.01
CA MET A 24 6.42 8.81 -3.05
C MET A 24 6.83 9.70 -4.22
N THR A 25 7.88 9.31 -4.90
CA THR A 25 8.25 9.86 -6.21
C THR A 25 8.02 8.78 -7.25
N ILE A 26 7.17 9.06 -8.22
CA ILE A 26 6.84 8.17 -9.34
C ILE A 26 7.55 8.71 -10.60
N GLU A 27 8.09 7.83 -11.43
CA GLU A 27 8.74 8.25 -12.67
C GLU A 27 7.71 8.79 -13.67
N GLU A 28 8.02 9.92 -14.33
CA GLU A 28 7.10 10.65 -15.22
C GLU A 28 6.48 9.79 -16.34
N ARG A 29 7.17 8.72 -16.78
CA ARG A 29 6.65 7.78 -17.78
C ARG A 29 5.42 6.98 -17.31
N PHE A 30 5.10 7.03 -16.01
CA PHE A 30 3.95 6.37 -15.39
C PHE A 30 2.95 7.41 -14.87
N ASN A 31 2.54 8.35 -15.72
CA ASN A 31 1.64 9.46 -15.39
C ASN A 31 0.15 9.16 -15.64
N GLU A 32 -0.20 7.93 -16.01
CA GLU A 32 -1.59 7.49 -16.28
C GLU A 32 -2.16 6.66 -15.11
N ILE A 33 -1.83 7.02 -13.87
CA ILE A 33 -2.39 6.35 -12.68
C ILE A 33 -3.77 6.95 -12.40
N PRO A 34 -4.87 6.19 -12.47
CA PRO A 34 -6.21 6.72 -12.25
C PRO A 34 -6.39 7.37 -10.87
N LEU A 35 -7.20 8.43 -10.79
CA LEU A 35 -7.47 9.17 -9.55
C LEU A 35 -8.09 8.31 -8.43
N ASP A 36 -8.80 7.25 -8.79
CA ASP A 36 -9.43 6.29 -7.88
C ASP A 36 -8.58 5.05 -7.59
N SER A 37 -7.28 5.10 -7.92
CA SER A 37 -6.34 4.03 -7.58
C SER A 37 -6.22 3.82 -6.07
N ASP A 38 -5.90 2.59 -5.67
CA ASP A 38 -5.59 2.24 -4.29
C ASP A 38 -4.10 1.91 -4.09
N ALA A 39 -3.64 2.06 -2.85
CA ALA A 39 -2.27 1.73 -2.46
C ALA A 39 -2.25 0.79 -1.24
N GLY A 40 -1.49 -0.29 -1.33
CA GLY A 40 -1.34 -1.26 -0.24
C GLY A 40 0.13 -1.51 0.10
N ILE A 41 0.41 -1.77 1.38
CA ILE A 41 1.75 -2.21 1.80
C ILE A 41 1.81 -3.74 1.74
N TYR A 42 2.67 -4.26 0.87
CA TYR A 42 2.88 -5.69 0.65
C TYR A 42 4.29 -6.10 1.03
N THR A 43 4.51 -7.40 1.17
CA THR A 43 5.83 -8.00 1.40
C THR A 43 6.21 -8.83 0.18
N SER A 44 7.45 -8.68 -0.30
CA SER A 44 7.97 -9.54 -1.36
C SER A 44 8.16 -10.96 -0.83
N GLY A 45 7.28 -11.88 -1.23
CA GLY A 45 7.25 -13.23 -0.67
C GLY A 45 6.92 -13.24 0.83
N LEU A 46 7.44 -14.23 1.56
CA LEU A 46 7.15 -14.38 2.99
C LEU A 46 8.01 -13.47 3.89
N LEU A 47 9.26 -13.21 3.49
CA LEU A 47 10.29 -12.58 4.34
C LEU A 47 11.08 -11.48 3.61
N GLY A 48 10.68 -11.09 2.40
CA GLY A 48 11.38 -10.06 1.66
C GLY A 48 11.08 -8.65 2.17
N GLU A 49 11.54 -7.68 1.40
CA GLU A 49 11.29 -6.27 1.68
C GLU A 49 9.80 -5.91 1.54
N LYS A 50 9.39 -4.87 2.27
CA LYS A 50 8.07 -4.28 2.10
C LYS A 50 8.09 -3.29 0.94
N TYR A 51 7.00 -3.25 0.18
CA TYR A 51 6.81 -2.32 -0.91
C TYR A 51 5.37 -1.79 -0.93
N ILE A 52 5.16 -0.65 -1.58
CA ILE A 52 3.83 -0.13 -1.86
C ILE A 52 3.41 -0.64 -3.24
N GLY A 53 2.32 -1.39 -3.28
CA GLY A 53 1.66 -1.75 -4.53
C GLY A 53 0.56 -0.75 -4.82
N ILE A 54 0.49 -0.25 -6.05
CA ILE A 54 -0.60 0.59 -6.53
C ILE A 54 -1.47 -0.26 -7.46
N SER A 55 -2.77 -0.27 -7.20
CA SER A 55 -3.76 -0.92 -8.06
C SER A 55 -4.52 0.14 -8.81
N ASN A 56 -4.62 -0.03 -10.14
CA ASN A 56 -5.33 0.92 -10.98
C ASN A 56 -6.83 0.83 -10.71
N GLY A 57 -7.45 1.99 -10.51
CA GLY A 57 -8.90 2.14 -10.59
C GLY A 57 -9.38 2.28 -12.04
N GLY A 58 -10.55 2.91 -12.21
CA GLY A 58 -11.21 3.09 -13.51
C GLY A 58 -11.59 4.54 -13.82
N ALA A 59 -11.12 5.51 -13.02
CA ALA A 59 -11.39 6.92 -13.26
C ALA A 59 -10.81 7.39 -14.62
N PRO A 60 -11.50 8.29 -15.33
CA PRO A 60 -11.00 8.85 -16.59
C PRO A 60 -9.87 9.85 -16.39
N ASP A 61 -9.75 10.39 -15.17
CA ASP A 61 -8.75 11.37 -14.78
C ASP A 61 -7.60 10.69 -14.01
N TYR A 62 -6.40 11.25 -14.13
CA TYR A 62 -5.17 10.71 -13.54
C TYR A 62 -4.68 11.54 -12.36
N LEU A 63 -3.87 10.92 -11.49
CA LEU A 63 -3.16 11.61 -10.42
C LEU A 63 -2.14 12.59 -11.00
N GLU A 64 -2.13 13.80 -10.45
CA GLU A 64 -1.14 14.84 -10.74
C GLU A 64 -0.11 14.97 -9.60
N GLU A 65 0.97 15.72 -9.83
CA GLU A 65 1.95 16.04 -8.79
C GLU A 65 1.26 16.66 -7.55
N GLY A 66 1.59 16.13 -6.37
CA GLY A 66 0.97 16.54 -5.11
C GLY A 66 -0.42 15.92 -4.84
N SER A 67 -0.92 15.04 -5.71
CA SER A 67 -2.15 14.29 -5.44
C SER A 67 -1.98 13.28 -4.31
N GLU A 68 -3.09 12.91 -3.69
CA GLU A 68 -3.14 11.98 -2.58
C GLU A 68 -3.94 10.72 -2.95
N ILE A 69 -3.38 9.55 -2.67
CA ILE A 69 -4.10 8.28 -2.77
C ILE A 69 -4.89 8.04 -1.48
N ARG A 70 -6.21 8.17 -1.56
CA ARG A 70 -7.09 8.08 -0.38
C ARG A 70 -7.45 6.65 0.00
N LEU A 71 -7.46 5.73 -0.96
CA LEU A 71 -7.78 4.33 -0.73
C LEU A 71 -6.49 3.60 -0.36
N THR A 72 -6.28 3.35 0.93
CA THR A 72 -5.06 2.71 1.42
C THR A 72 -5.33 1.42 2.19
N GLN A 73 -4.39 0.48 2.12
CA GLN A 73 -4.44 -0.78 2.84
C GLN A 73 -3.16 -1.00 3.65
N SER A 74 -3.33 -1.21 4.95
CA SER A 74 -2.24 -1.56 5.86
C SER A 74 -1.66 -2.94 5.53
N SER A 75 -0.38 -3.14 5.83
CA SER A 75 0.22 -4.47 5.68
C SER A 75 -0.38 -5.46 6.67
N LEU A 76 -0.53 -6.71 6.24
CA LEU A 76 -0.89 -7.79 7.14
C LEU A 76 0.23 -8.03 8.16
N VAL A 77 -0.17 -8.25 9.42
CA VAL A 77 0.74 -8.63 10.51
C VAL A 77 0.76 -10.15 10.58
N LEU A 78 1.89 -10.76 10.22
CA LEU A 78 2.01 -12.22 10.06
C LEU A 78 1.64 -12.96 11.36
N GLU A 79 2.04 -12.42 12.51
CA GLU A 79 1.75 -12.94 13.84
C GLU A 79 0.24 -13.02 14.10
N LYS A 80 -0.52 -12.03 13.62
CA LYS A 80 -1.98 -12.00 13.73
C LYS A 80 -2.61 -13.09 12.87
N LEU A 81 -2.09 -13.30 11.65
CA LEU A 81 -2.58 -14.35 10.74
C LEU A 81 -2.30 -15.75 11.29
N ILE A 82 -1.09 -16.01 11.79
CA ILE A 82 -0.72 -17.28 12.41
C ILE A 82 -1.60 -17.55 13.63
N SER A 83 -1.78 -16.54 14.48
CA SER A 83 -2.66 -16.66 15.65
C SER A 83 -4.08 -17.01 15.24
N GLN A 84 -4.66 -16.29 14.27
CA GLN A 84 -6.01 -16.56 13.75
C GLN A 84 -6.14 -17.99 13.19
N PHE A 85 -5.14 -18.46 12.44
CA PHE A 85 -5.12 -19.81 11.88
C PHE A 85 -5.06 -20.90 12.96
N LEU A 86 -4.24 -20.72 14.00
CA LEU A 86 -4.16 -21.67 15.12
C LEU A 86 -5.45 -21.71 15.92
N PHE A 87 -6.13 -20.57 16.07
CA PHE A 87 -7.45 -20.52 16.74
C PHE A 87 -8.55 -21.17 15.90
N SER A 88 -8.56 -20.98 14.58
CA SER A 88 -9.58 -21.59 13.71
C SER A 88 -9.48 -23.12 13.67
N GLN A 89 -8.30 -23.70 13.84
CA GLN A 89 -8.17 -25.17 13.93
C GLN A 89 -8.71 -25.74 15.25
N LYS A 90 -8.67 -24.97 16.34
CA LYS A 90 -9.20 -25.40 17.64
C LYS A 90 -10.71 -25.28 17.76
N SER A 91 -11.36 -24.48 16.92
CA SER A 91 -12.81 -24.32 16.89
C SER A 91 -13.53 -25.39 16.07
N ASP A 92 -12.79 -26.19 15.30
CA ASP A 92 -13.30 -27.31 14.50
C ASP A 92 -13.15 -28.67 15.22
N GLU A 93 -12.70 -28.67 16.49
CA GLU A 93 -12.74 -29.80 17.45
C GLU A 93 -13.81 -29.58 18.52
#